data_AF-A0A8S2WTS1-F1
#
_entry.id   AF-A0A8S2WTS1-F1
#
_cell.length_a   1.000
_cell.length_b   1.000
_cell.length_c   1.000
_cell.angle_alpha   90.00
_cell.angle_beta   90.00
_cell.angle_gamma   90.00
#
_symmetry.space_group_name_H-M   'P 1'
#
loop_
_entity.id
_entity.type
_entity.pdbx_description
1 polymer ?
#
loop_
_entity_poly.entity_id
_entity_poly.type
_entity_poly.pdbx_seq_one_letter_code
_entity_poly.pdbx_strand_id
1 'polypeptide(L)'
;ANQPRAQWYWKSNSDPWSTNGNEEWTKYSDIESAIIEEAFNTKNKTKLAELDNYSINLNDSIQISKSDPNKQRQIKRVLTGRNESQGLREERFFLTPELSKTFTNDWGKEAYTFLSQWKKDKELSDAEIVEQAANGIIIEGKKLRQHCESQYLARQIIAVADVGAALPQLAKIK
;
A
#
# COMPACT_ATOMS: atom_id res chain seq x y z
N ALA A 1 -8.22 -17.35 -8.39
CA ALA A 1 -6.85 -17.85 -8.64
C ALA A 1 -5.88 -16.78 -8.14
N ASN A 2 -4.97 -17.11 -7.22
CA ASN A 2 -4.04 -16.11 -6.64
C ASN A 2 -2.92 -15.80 -7.65
N GLN A 3 -2.84 -14.53 -8.07
CA GLN A 3 -1.81 -14.04 -8.99
C GLN A 3 -0.46 -13.88 -8.26
N PRO A 4 0.68 -14.08 -8.94
CA PRO A 4 2.00 -13.86 -8.37
C PRO A 4 2.19 -12.40 -7.93
N ARG A 5 2.78 -12.17 -6.75
CA ARG A 5 3.03 -10.82 -6.23
C ARG A 5 4.34 -10.28 -6.84
N ALA A 6 4.25 -9.12 -7.47
CA ALA A 6 5.42 -8.40 -7.95
C ALA A 6 6.10 -7.68 -6.78
N GLN A 7 7.42 -7.80 -6.71
CA GLN A 7 8.26 -7.08 -5.78
C GLN A 7 9.27 -6.22 -6.53
N TRP A 8 9.38 -4.96 -6.15
CA TRP A 8 10.30 -4.01 -6.75
C TRP A 8 11.52 -3.78 -5.86
N TYR A 9 12.67 -3.57 -6.51
CA TYR A 9 13.96 -3.31 -5.87
C TYR A 9 14.71 -2.19 -6.59
N TRP A 10 15.60 -1.52 -5.88
CA TRP A 10 16.55 -0.55 -6.41
C TRP A 10 17.99 -0.92 -6.06
N LYS A 11 18.94 -0.59 -6.94
CA LYS A 11 20.36 -0.92 -6.75
C LYS A 11 20.99 0.03 -5.73
N SER A 12 21.36 -0.52 -4.57
CA SER A 12 21.78 0.24 -3.38
C SER A 12 23.29 0.46 -3.25
N ASN A 13 24.09 -0.10 -4.16
CA ASN A 13 25.53 0.15 -4.24
C ASN A 13 25.85 1.66 -4.24
N SER A 14 26.98 2.06 -3.66
CA SER A 14 27.45 3.46 -3.67
C SER A 14 27.62 3.98 -5.10
N ASP A 15 28.23 3.16 -5.97
CA ASP A 15 28.20 3.36 -7.43
C ASP A 15 27.15 2.40 -8.04
N PRO A 16 26.00 2.90 -8.50
CA PRO A 16 24.94 2.08 -9.08
C PRO A 16 25.30 1.51 -10.47
N TRP A 17 26.34 2.03 -11.13
CA TRP A 17 26.72 1.61 -12.49
C TRP A 17 27.96 0.72 -12.53
N SER A 18 28.65 0.56 -11.39
CA SER A 18 29.77 -0.36 -11.30
C SER A 18 29.32 -1.80 -11.63
N THR A 19 30.11 -2.44 -12.50
CA THR A 19 30.05 -3.88 -12.78
C THR A 19 31.02 -4.68 -11.92
N ASN A 20 31.87 -4.00 -11.15
CA ASN A 20 32.92 -4.59 -10.33
C ASN A 20 32.45 -4.57 -8.86
N GLY A 21 31.91 -5.69 -8.38
CA GLY A 21 31.48 -5.87 -7.00
C GLY A 21 30.22 -6.73 -6.87
N ASN A 22 29.85 -7.03 -5.63
CA ASN A 22 28.58 -7.69 -5.36
C ASN A 22 27.43 -6.70 -5.56
N GLU A 23 26.43 -7.09 -6.34
CA GLU A 23 25.24 -6.27 -6.53
C GLU A 23 24.40 -6.26 -5.25
N GLU A 24 24.15 -5.06 -4.73
CA GLU A 24 23.28 -4.86 -3.59
C GLU A 24 21.96 -4.28 -4.07
N TRP A 25 20.86 -4.97 -3.73
CA TRP A 25 19.52 -4.58 -4.11
C TRP A 25 18.68 -4.41 -2.86
N THR A 26 18.09 -3.24 -2.70
CA THR A 26 17.21 -2.92 -1.58
C THR A 26 15.76 -2.93 -2.04
N LYS A 27 14.87 -3.51 -1.23
CA LYS A 27 13.44 -3.58 -1.51
C LYS A 27 12.80 -2.19 -1.38
N TYR A 28 11.90 -1.84 -2.28
CA TYR A 28 10.97 -0.73 -2.04
C TYR A 28 10.00 -1.10 -0.92
N SER A 29 9.43 -0.10 -0.24
CA SER A 29 8.34 -0.35 0.71
C SER A 29 7.15 -0.99 0.00
N ASP A 30 6.24 -1.60 0.76
CA ASP A 30 5.06 -2.24 0.20
C ASP A 30 4.14 -1.25 -0.53
N ILE A 31 4.04 -0.01 -0.03
CA ILE A 31 3.24 1.06 -0.66
C ILE A 31 3.91 1.55 -1.94
N GLU A 32 5.20 1.87 -1.89
CA GLU A 32 5.93 2.29 -3.09
C GLU A 32 5.91 1.19 -4.16
N SER A 33 6.10 -0.07 -3.76
CA SER A 33 6.01 -1.22 -4.69
C SER A 33 4.64 -1.30 -5.36
N ALA A 34 3.56 -1.02 -4.62
CA ALA A 34 2.21 -1.02 -5.17
C ALA A 34 1.99 0.14 -6.15
N ILE A 35 2.49 1.35 -5.82
CA ILE A 35 2.46 2.51 -6.72
C ILE A 35 3.22 2.22 -8.02
N ILE A 36 4.43 1.66 -7.92
CA ILE A 36 5.25 1.30 -9.08
C ILE A 36 4.54 0.24 -9.93
N GLU A 37 3.97 -0.79 -9.30
CA GLU A 37 3.27 -1.86 -10.00
C GLU A 37 1.99 -1.37 -10.69
N GLU A 38 1.24 -0.45 -10.10
CA GLU A 38 0.07 0.17 -10.73
C GLU A 38 0.48 0.97 -11.98
N ALA A 39 1.55 1.77 -11.87
CA ALA A 39 2.10 2.51 -13.01
C ALA A 39 2.61 1.56 -14.10
N PHE A 40 3.21 0.43 -13.73
CA PHE A 40 3.69 -0.59 -14.67
C PHE A 40 2.55 -1.26 -15.44
N ASN A 41 1.43 -1.52 -14.78
CA ASN A 41 0.25 -2.18 -15.37
C ASN A 41 -0.66 -1.22 -16.15
N THR A 42 -0.44 0.09 -16.03
CA THR A 42 -1.20 1.09 -16.77
C THR A 42 -0.88 1.00 -18.27
N LYS A 43 -1.91 1.04 -19.13
CA LYS A 43 -1.75 0.95 -20.60
C LYS A 43 -1.12 2.20 -21.26
N ASN A 44 -0.65 3.16 -20.48
CA ASN A 44 -0.11 4.41 -20.97
C ASN A 44 1.31 4.22 -21.54
N LYS A 45 1.66 5.03 -22.54
CA LYS A 45 2.98 4.99 -23.19
C LYS A 45 4.09 5.50 -22.27
N THR A 46 3.77 6.48 -21.43
CA THR A 46 4.65 7.02 -20.40
C THR A 46 4.53 6.17 -19.14
N LYS A 47 5.38 5.14 -19.04
CA LYS A 47 5.48 4.30 -17.85
C LYS A 47 6.32 5.01 -16.78
N LEU A 48 5.79 6.09 -16.23
CA LEU A 48 6.42 6.88 -15.17
C LEU A 48 5.65 6.65 -13.86
N ALA A 49 6.34 6.32 -12.78
CA ALA A 49 5.76 6.27 -11.43
C ALA A 49 6.34 7.39 -10.57
N GLU A 50 5.48 8.09 -9.84
CA GLU A 50 5.86 9.22 -8.98
C GLU A 50 5.86 8.79 -7.51
N LEU A 51 7.03 8.81 -6.87
CA LEU A 51 7.20 8.60 -5.43
C LEU A 51 7.55 9.92 -4.74
N ASP A 52 7.60 9.94 -3.41
CA ASP A 52 7.82 11.19 -2.68
C ASP A 52 9.19 11.84 -2.95
N ASN A 53 10.26 11.04 -2.89
CA ASN A 53 11.63 11.52 -3.07
C ASN A 53 12.23 11.26 -4.46
N TYR A 54 11.53 10.46 -5.28
CA TYR A 54 12.05 9.93 -6.54
C TYR A 54 10.96 9.85 -7.60
N SER A 55 11.36 9.88 -8.87
CA SER A 55 10.53 9.45 -9.99
C SER A 55 11.13 8.19 -10.60
N ILE A 56 10.28 7.29 -11.07
CA ILE A 56 10.66 6.00 -11.64
C ILE A 56 10.30 6.00 -13.11
N ASN A 57 11.31 5.95 -13.98
CA ASN A 57 11.12 5.68 -15.39
C ASN A 57 11.19 4.17 -15.62
N LEU A 58 10.02 3.55 -15.84
CA LEU A 58 9.91 2.10 -16.02
C LEU A 58 10.29 1.64 -17.43
N ASN A 59 10.34 2.54 -18.41
CA ASN A 59 10.82 2.19 -19.75
C ASN A 59 12.33 1.91 -19.69
N ASP A 60 13.06 2.75 -18.97
CA ASP A 60 14.51 2.63 -18.82
C ASP A 60 14.91 1.82 -17.57
N SER A 61 13.93 1.47 -16.72
CA SER A 61 14.15 0.81 -15.41
C SER A 61 15.13 1.59 -14.53
N ILE A 62 14.90 2.90 -14.42
CA ILE A 62 15.73 3.83 -13.64
C ILE A 62 14.88 4.62 -12.65
N GLN A 63 15.38 4.72 -11.42
CA GLN A 63 14.96 5.66 -10.40
C GLN A 63 15.80 6.93 -10.52
N ILE A 64 15.15 8.10 -10.47
CA ILE A 64 15.78 9.43 -10.55
C ILE A 64 15.42 10.20 -9.28
N SER A 65 16.41 10.75 -8.58
CA SER A 65 16.16 11.61 -7.42
C SER A 65 15.55 12.95 -7.81
N LYS A 66 14.49 13.35 -7.10
CA LYS A 66 13.85 14.66 -7.29
C LYS A 66 14.72 15.82 -6.81
N SER A 67 15.58 15.58 -5.81
CA SER A 67 16.53 16.58 -5.31
C SER A 67 17.76 16.73 -6.20
N ASP A 68 18.14 15.69 -6.94
CA ASP A 68 19.34 15.67 -7.77
C ASP A 68 19.14 14.74 -8.98
N PRO A 69 18.82 15.28 -10.16
CA PRO A 69 18.57 14.48 -11.37
C PRO A 69 19.75 13.62 -11.83
N ASN A 70 20.98 13.91 -11.38
CA ASN A 70 22.16 13.12 -11.69
C ASN A 70 22.26 11.87 -10.79
N LYS A 71 21.56 11.84 -9.66
CA LYS A 71 21.47 10.67 -8.78
C LYS A 71 20.42 9.72 -9.33
N GLN A 72 20.91 8.78 -10.14
CA GLN A 72 20.11 7.75 -10.79
C GLN A 72 20.51 6.37 -10.30
N ARG A 73 19.54 5.47 -10.17
CA ARG A 73 19.75 4.09 -9.74
C ARG A 73 18.94 3.14 -10.59
N GLN A 74 19.52 1.99 -10.93
CA GLN A 74 18.78 0.94 -11.62
C GLN A 74 17.71 0.35 -10.70
N ILE A 75 16.60 -0.05 -11.29
CA ILE A 75 15.52 -0.76 -10.60
C ILE A 75 15.24 -2.09 -11.29
N LYS A 76 14.63 -3.02 -10.55
CA LYS A 76 14.17 -4.29 -11.11
C LYS A 76 12.88 -4.76 -10.48
N ARG A 77 12.10 -5.46 -11.29
CA ARG A 77 10.87 -6.16 -10.90
C ARG A 77 11.17 -7.65 -10.77
N VAL A 78 10.83 -8.25 -9.63
CA VAL A 78 10.94 -9.69 -9.39
C VAL A 78 9.54 -10.23 -9.12
N LEU A 79 9.16 -11.28 -9.83
CA LEU A 79 7.94 -12.02 -9.52
C LEU A 79 8.26 -13.04 -8.44
N THR A 80 7.72 -12.82 -7.25
CA THR A 80 7.89 -13.75 -6.13
C THR A 80 6.90 -14.90 -6.25
N GLY A 81 7.41 -16.12 -6.13
CA GLY A 81 6.63 -17.35 -6.21
C GLY A 81 5.77 -17.60 -4.97
N ARG A 82 4.89 -18.61 -5.04
CA ARG A 82 3.87 -18.97 -4.04
C ARG A 82 4.42 -19.30 -2.62
N ASN A 83 5.73 -19.51 -2.48
CA ASN A 83 6.36 -20.13 -1.31
C ASN A 83 7.33 -19.22 -0.53
N GLU A 84 7.45 -17.95 -0.89
CA GLU A 84 8.25 -17.02 -0.08
C GLU A 84 7.39 -16.49 1.08
N SER A 85 7.42 -17.22 2.19
CA SER A 85 6.94 -16.80 3.52
C SER A 85 7.63 -15.54 4.07
N GLN A 86 8.45 -14.85 3.28
CA GLN A 86 9.29 -13.69 3.65
C GLN A 86 8.51 -12.43 4.10
N GLY A 87 7.18 -12.46 4.12
CA GLY A 87 6.34 -11.34 4.57
C GLY A 87 5.44 -11.63 5.77
N LEU A 88 5.40 -12.88 6.24
CA LEU A 88 4.64 -13.18 7.46
C LEU A 88 5.54 -12.83 8.64
N ARG A 89 5.04 -11.93 9.49
CA ARG A 89 5.53 -11.81 10.87
C ARG A 89 5.20 -13.13 11.56
N GLU A 90 6.07 -14.13 11.45
CA GLU A 90 5.88 -15.46 12.04
C GLU A 90 5.60 -15.34 13.55
N GLU A 91 6.13 -14.28 14.18
CA GLU A 91 5.87 -13.95 15.58
C GLU A 91 4.41 -13.60 15.91
N ARG A 92 3.57 -13.31 14.90
CA ARG A 92 2.12 -13.12 15.07
C ARG A 92 1.31 -14.40 14.91
N PHE A 93 1.95 -15.49 14.47
CA PHE A 93 1.32 -16.78 14.21
C PHE A 93 1.80 -17.87 15.16
N PHE A 94 2.39 -17.50 16.31
CA PHE A 94 2.59 -18.48 17.38
C PHE A 94 1.26 -19.13 17.76
N LEU A 95 1.32 -20.41 18.10
CA LEU A 95 0.23 -21.12 18.79
C LEU A 95 -0.22 -20.23 19.95
N THR A 96 -1.39 -19.65 19.80
CA THR A 96 -2.09 -18.99 20.91
C THR A 96 -2.05 -19.98 22.06
N PRO A 97 -1.66 -19.57 23.29
CA PRO A 97 -1.98 -20.37 24.47
C PRO A 97 -3.44 -20.77 24.36
N GLU A 98 -3.83 -22.00 24.72
CA GLU A 98 -5.24 -22.39 24.72
C GLU A 98 -6.05 -21.34 25.47
N LEU A 99 -6.63 -20.40 24.73
CA LEU A 99 -7.53 -19.41 25.27
C LEU A 99 -8.77 -20.23 25.56
N SER A 100 -9.03 -20.47 26.85
CA SER A 100 -10.23 -21.15 27.36
C SER A 100 -11.54 -20.50 26.90
N LYS A 101 -11.45 -19.38 26.18
CA LYS A 101 -12.51 -18.73 25.44
C LYS A 101 -12.03 -18.58 24.00
N THR A 102 -12.61 -19.37 23.10
CA THR A 102 -12.64 -19.05 21.68
C THR A 102 -13.05 -17.57 21.54
N PHE A 103 -12.36 -16.83 20.67
CA PHE A 103 -12.91 -15.57 20.16
C PHE A 103 -14.23 -15.95 19.47
N THR A 104 -15.33 -15.92 20.22
CA THR A 104 -16.62 -15.83 19.58
C THR A 104 -16.59 -14.50 18.85
N ASN A 105 -17.12 -14.45 17.64
CA ASN A 105 -17.38 -13.21 16.92
C ASN A 105 -18.45 -12.36 17.65
N ASP A 106 -18.68 -12.60 18.94
CA ASP A 106 -19.29 -11.71 19.91
C ASP A 106 -18.33 -10.55 20.21
N TRP A 107 -17.81 -9.91 19.16
CA TRP A 107 -17.58 -8.47 19.18
C TRP A 107 -18.96 -7.80 19.26
N GLY A 108 -19.65 -8.11 20.35
CA GLY A 108 -20.97 -7.64 20.67
C GLY A 108 -20.96 -6.13 20.65
N LYS A 109 -22.17 -5.58 20.52
CA LYS A 109 -22.54 -4.15 20.45
C LYS A 109 -21.63 -3.16 21.22
N GLU A 110 -20.88 -3.61 22.22
CA GLU A 110 -19.91 -2.87 23.01
C GLU A 110 -18.61 -2.46 22.29
N ALA A 111 -18.03 -3.28 21.41
CA ALA A 111 -16.77 -2.96 20.72
C ALA A 111 -16.90 -1.74 19.77
N TYR A 112 -18.13 -1.43 19.37
CA TYR A 112 -18.46 -0.27 18.56
C TYR A 112 -18.95 0.91 19.37
N THR A 113 -19.02 0.86 20.71
CA THR A 113 -19.61 1.97 21.50
C THR A 113 -18.92 3.31 21.24
N PHE A 114 -17.59 3.35 21.18
CA PHE A 114 -16.86 4.56 20.79
C PHE A 114 -17.20 5.01 19.36
N LEU A 115 -17.14 4.10 18.39
CA LEU A 115 -17.43 4.43 16.98
C LEU A 115 -18.89 4.86 16.81
N SER A 116 -19.84 4.17 17.42
CA SER A 116 -21.27 4.48 17.39
C SER A 116 -21.58 5.78 18.11
N GLN A 117 -20.91 6.08 19.24
CA GLN A 117 -21.07 7.35 19.94
C GLN A 117 -20.47 8.49 19.13
N TRP A 118 -19.25 8.33 18.63
CA TRP A 118 -18.59 9.31 17.76
C TRP A 118 -19.40 9.60 16.50
N LYS A 119 -19.99 8.56 15.87
CA LYS A 119 -20.93 8.72 14.74
C LYS A 119 -22.16 9.52 15.11
N LYS A 120 -22.77 9.22 16.27
CA LYS A 120 -23.94 9.96 16.78
C LYS A 120 -23.61 11.42 17.08
N ASP A 121 -22.46 11.68 17.70
CA ASP A 121 -22.02 13.03 18.09
C ASP A 121 -21.68 13.91 16.87
N LYS A 122 -21.35 13.28 15.74
CA LYS A 122 -20.96 13.97 14.50
C LYS A 122 -22.05 14.02 13.45
N GLU A 123 -23.12 13.22 13.59
CA GLU A 123 -24.21 13.07 12.62
C GLU A 123 -23.71 12.78 11.19
N LEU A 124 -22.57 12.09 11.04
CA LEU A 124 -21.96 11.81 9.74
C LEU A 124 -22.45 10.49 9.16
N SER A 125 -22.68 10.49 7.86
CA SER A 125 -22.83 9.28 7.06
C SER A 125 -21.53 8.49 6.95
N ASP A 126 -21.63 7.20 6.63
CA ASP A 126 -20.45 6.35 6.43
C ASP A 126 -19.53 6.87 5.32
N ALA A 127 -20.09 7.48 4.27
CA ALA A 127 -19.31 8.11 3.20
C ALA A 127 -18.49 9.30 3.71
N GLU A 128 -19.09 10.18 4.52
CA GLU A 128 -18.39 11.33 5.10
C GLU A 128 -17.29 10.90 6.07
N ILE A 129 -17.48 9.78 6.78
CA ILE A 129 -16.46 9.22 7.69
C ILE A 129 -15.26 8.72 6.90
N VAL A 130 -15.50 8.00 5.80
CA VAL A 130 -14.44 7.52 4.90
C VAL A 130 -13.70 8.69 4.28
N GLU A 131 -14.42 9.72 3.82
CA GLU A 131 -13.82 10.92 3.25
C GLU A 131 -12.97 11.68 4.28
N GLN A 132 -13.47 11.86 5.51
CA GLN A 132 -12.69 12.48 6.59
C GLN A 132 -11.46 11.65 6.96
N ALA A 133 -11.55 10.32 6.98
CA ALA A 133 -10.41 9.44 7.22
C ALA A 133 -9.36 9.55 6.10
N ALA A 134 -9.77 9.52 4.84
CA ALA A 134 -8.91 9.71 3.68
C ALA A 134 -8.20 11.08 3.72
N ASN A 135 -8.94 12.14 4.05
CA ASN A 135 -8.38 13.48 4.24
C ASN A 135 -7.40 13.55 5.41
N GLY A 136 -7.71 12.90 6.53
CA GLY A 136 -6.80 12.79 7.67
C GLY A 136 -5.46 12.15 7.30
N ILE A 137 -5.49 11.06 6.53
CA ILE A 137 -4.28 10.40 6.03
C ILE A 137 -3.45 11.35 5.15
N ILE A 138 -4.08 12.09 4.24
CA ILE A 138 -3.40 13.06 3.39
C ILE A 138 -2.76 14.18 4.22
N ILE A 139 -3.48 14.69 5.23
CA ILE A 139 -2.99 15.77 6.10
C ILE A 139 -1.76 15.30 6.89
N GLU A 140 -1.81 14.12 7.50
CA GLU A 140 -0.67 13.57 8.23
C GLU A 140 0.50 13.24 7.29
N GLY A 141 0.22 12.68 6.11
CA GLY A 141 1.24 12.45 5.08
C GLY A 141 1.98 13.72 4.68
N LYS A 142 1.28 14.86 4.53
CA LYS A 142 1.92 16.16 4.26
C LYS A 142 2.88 16.57 5.37
N LYS A 143 2.53 16.36 6.65
CA LYS A 143 3.41 16.68 7.78
C LYS A 143 4.67 15.81 7.77
N LEU A 144 4.56 14.56 7.35
CA LEU A 144 5.65 13.59 7.25
C LEU A 144 6.43 13.67 5.92
N ARG A 145 6.03 14.56 4.99
CA ARG A 145 6.57 14.64 3.62
C ARG A 145 6.40 13.34 2.82
N GLN A 146 5.32 12.61 3.08
CA GLN A 146 4.90 11.37 2.41
C GLN A 146 3.61 11.61 1.62
N HIS A 147 3.66 12.55 0.68
CA HIS A 147 2.51 13.01 -0.08
C HIS A 147 1.99 11.95 -1.06
N CYS A 148 2.86 11.31 -1.84
CA CYS A 148 2.49 10.27 -2.80
C CYS A 148 1.90 9.04 -2.10
N GLU A 149 2.56 8.55 -1.05
CA GLU A 149 2.07 7.40 -0.29
C GLU A 149 0.72 7.68 0.39
N SER A 150 0.58 8.84 1.04
CA SER A 150 -0.69 9.20 1.69
C SER A 150 -1.85 9.38 0.71
N GLN A 151 -1.59 9.97 -0.47
CA GLN A 151 -2.60 10.02 -1.53
C GLN A 151 -2.99 8.65 -2.04
N TYR A 152 -2.02 7.74 -2.21
CA TYR A 152 -2.29 6.38 -2.63
C TYR A 152 -3.19 5.67 -1.60
N LEU A 153 -2.83 5.71 -0.31
CA LEU A 153 -3.59 5.09 0.77
C LEU A 153 -5.01 5.66 0.89
N ALA A 154 -5.17 6.98 0.77
CA ALA A 154 -6.47 7.63 0.79
C ALA A 154 -7.39 7.12 -0.33
N ARG A 155 -6.86 6.96 -1.56
CA ARG A 155 -7.62 6.39 -2.69
C ARG A 155 -8.02 4.93 -2.44
N GLN A 156 -7.14 4.12 -1.85
CA GLN A 156 -7.46 2.72 -1.54
C GLN A 156 -8.64 2.61 -0.57
N ILE A 157 -8.69 3.47 0.46
CA ILE A 157 -9.78 3.46 1.44
C ILE A 157 -11.11 3.88 0.80
N ILE A 158 -11.09 4.93 -0.04
CA ILE A 158 -12.29 5.38 -0.77
C ILE A 158 -12.80 4.27 -1.69
N ALA A 159 -11.91 3.61 -2.44
CA ALA A 159 -12.29 2.53 -3.35
C ALA A 159 -12.97 1.35 -2.63
N VAL A 160 -12.51 1.01 -1.42
CA VAL A 160 -13.15 -0.04 -0.60
C VAL A 160 -14.55 0.39 -0.14
N ALA A 161 -14.75 1.67 0.18
CA ALA A 161 -16.06 2.18 0.58
C ALA A 161 -17.08 2.14 -0.57
N ASP A 162 -16.66 2.50 -1.79
CA ASP A 162 -17.51 2.44 -2.98
C ASP A 162 -17.94 1.00 -3.31
N VAL A 163 -17.02 0.04 -3.19
CA VAL A 163 -17.33 -1.39 -3.37
C VAL A 163 -18.30 -1.89 -2.28
N GLY A 164 -18.10 -1.48 -1.03
CA GLY A 164 -19.00 -1.78 0.08
C GLY A 164 -20.42 -1.24 -0.12
N ALA A 165 -20.55 -0.04 -0.70
CA ALA A 165 -21.83 0.59 -1.01
C ALA A 165 -22.56 -0.04 -2.22
N ALA A 166 -21.84 -0.69 -3.14
CA ALA A 166 -22.41 -1.37 -4.31
C ALA A 166 -22.96 -2.77 -4.01
N LEU A 167 -22.42 -3.47 -3.00
CA LEU A 167 -22.83 -4.83 -2.64
C LEU A 167 -24.32 -4.99 -2.23
N PRO A 168 -24.94 -4.04 -1.50
CA PRO A 168 -26.38 -4.10 -1.17
C PRO A 168 -27.32 -3.98 -2.38
N GLN A 169 -26.88 -3.41 -3.51
CA GLN A 169 -27.72 -3.24 -4.70
C GLN A 169 -27.75 -4.49 -5.57
N LEU A 170 -26.65 -5.25 -5.62
CA LEU A 170 -26.57 -6.54 -6.33
C LEU A 170 -27.35 -7.65 -5.61
N ALA A 171 -27.51 -7.56 -4.29
CA ALA A 171 -28.30 -8.51 -3.51
C ALA A 171 -29.83 -8.39 -3.71
N LYS A 172 -30.31 -7.33 -4.39
CA LYS A 172 -31.73 -7.09 -4.69
C LYS A 172 -32.15 -7.51 -6.10
N ILE A 173 -31.22 -8.06 -6.89
CA ILE A 173 -31.50 -8.63 -8.21
C ILE A 173 -31.38 -10.15 -8.09
N LYS A 174 -32.38 -10.78 -7.47
CA LYS A 174 -32.67 -12.21 -7.56
C LYS A 174 -34.17 -12.42 -7.56
#